data_AF-A0A3C0PEV4-F1
#
_entry.id   AF-A0A3C0PEV4-F1
#
_cell.length_a   1.000
_cell.length_b   1.000
_cell.length_c   1.000
_cell.angle_alpha   90.00
_cell.angle_beta   90.00
_cell.angle_gamma   90.00
#
_symmetry.space_group_name_H-M   'P 1'
#
loop_
_entity.id
_entity.type
_entity.pdbx_description
1 polymer ?
#
loop_
_entity_poly.entity_id
_entity_poly.type
_entity_poly.pdbx_seq_one_letter_code
_entity_poly.pdbx_strand_id
1 'polypeptide(L)'
;MQIKKFPESNLMQNPCLVVSDCNGNIFEIPDVGMAAFTGVKNVVPDETDMIPLPEGSMFFTLPGRAATGYDNSSKKFITITEYANKRVFPVAAFMPPGYVRTLHSAYTELKGAPPLPLYCYTATGWKNDRFYVAGNRIDRRIRHKIADTDFSRIDMQAAALLRRHKGNRLVEHLVNNCVFKYRCPNACNLALVRWECPVPVSKACNAACIGCISSQNKSSGFPSSQHRLDFIPGVEEILDYVVPHIKNAPDPIISFGQGCEGEPLLQAELIEEAIRKIRMSSRRGILNINTNAGIPDALEALCKAGLDSMRVSLNSAQDNFYQAYYRPRNYSFEDVKKSILIAKRYNVWVSLNYLVFPGFTDNPSEIAAFLKLAKDAKIDMIQMRNLNIDPQLLCRKMFFDKLSGNPVGIVKWIEIIKKEIPNVITGYFNPTITTIKASHVYLPKVKLR
;
A
#
# COMPACT_ATOMS: atom_id res chain seq x y z
N MET A 1 13.91 23.19 52.61
CA MET A 1 13.43 21.80 52.74
C MET A 1 13.39 21.19 51.34
N GLN A 2 14.39 20.39 50.98
CA GLN A 2 14.50 19.76 49.66
C GLN A 2 13.51 18.59 49.58
N ILE A 3 12.50 18.71 48.72
CA ILE A 3 11.63 17.59 48.37
C ILE A 3 12.42 16.73 47.38
N LYS A 4 12.97 15.62 47.88
CA LYS A 4 13.44 14.51 47.04
C LYS A 4 12.25 14.01 46.23
N LYS A 5 12.21 14.33 44.93
CA LYS A 5 11.42 13.55 43.98
C LYS A 5 12.04 12.14 43.96
N PHE A 6 11.34 11.18 44.55
CA PHE A 6 11.56 9.79 44.22
C PHE A 6 11.28 9.60 42.73
N PRO A 7 12.07 8.81 41.99
CA PRO A 7 11.77 8.54 40.60
C PRO A 7 10.41 7.84 40.56
N GLU A 8 9.41 8.51 40.00
CA GLU A 8 8.19 7.83 39.57
C GLU A 8 8.63 6.66 38.71
N SER A 9 8.16 5.47 39.06
CA SER A 9 8.44 4.25 38.35
C SER A 9 8.16 4.45 36.86
N ASN A 10 9.17 4.19 36.02
CA ASN A 10 9.16 4.20 34.56
C ASN A 10 8.20 3.16 33.92
N LEU A 11 7.13 2.77 34.63
CA LEU A 11 6.27 1.61 34.38
C LEU A 11 5.05 1.91 33.49
N MET A 12 4.77 3.17 33.16
CA MET A 12 3.58 3.64 32.40
C MET A 12 3.89 4.25 31.02
N GLN A 13 5.01 3.88 30.38
CA GLN A 13 5.37 4.50 29.09
C GLN A 13 4.73 3.82 27.86
N ASN A 14 4.46 2.52 27.89
CA ASN A 14 3.94 1.79 26.73
C ASN A 14 2.42 1.62 26.79
N PRO A 15 1.72 1.69 25.65
CA PRO A 15 0.28 1.43 25.61
C PRO A 15 -0.08 0.05 26.17
N CYS A 16 -1.26 -0.07 26.77
CA CYS A 16 -1.81 -1.35 27.20
C CYS A 16 -2.23 -2.18 25.98
N LEU A 17 -2.16 -3.50 26.14
CA LEU A 17 -2.71 -4.46 25.20
C LEU A 17 -4.21 -4.19 25.02
N VAL A 18 -4.66 -4.19 23.78
CA VAL A 18 -6.07 -4.09 23.42
C VAL A 18 -6.54 -5.41 22.84
N VAL A 19 -7.71 -5.85 23.29
CA VAL A 19 -8.39 -7.06 22.85
C VAL A 19 -9.84 -6.77 22.48
N SER A 20 -10.51 -7.73 21.84
CA SER A 20 -11.96 -7.69 21.64
C SER A 20 -12.67 -8.89 22.26
N ASP A 21 -13.94 -8.70 22.64
CA ASP A 21 -14.84 -9.80 22.97
C ASP A 21 -15.49 -10.42 21.72
N CYS A 22 -16.37 -11.41 21.93
CA CYS A 22 -17.10 -12.07 20.83
C CYS A 22 -18.13 -11.17 20.12
N ASN A 23 -18.49 -10.03 20.72
CA ASN A 23 -19.42 -9.06 20.13
C ASN A 23 -18.67 -7.95 19.36
N GLY A 24 -17.34 -7.96 19.39
CA GLY A 24 -16.50 -6.94 18.76
C GLY A 24 -16.30 -5.69 19.59
N ASN A 25 -16.67 -5.69 20.88
CA ASN A 25 -16.32 -4.59 21.79
C ASN A 25 -14.82 -4.64 22.04
N ILE A 26 -14.16 -3.49 21.90
CA ILE A 26 -12.71 -3.35 22.04
C ILE A 26 -12.40 -2.69 23.38
N PHE A 27 -11.50 -3.29 24.14
CA PHE A 27 -11.08 -2.80 25.46
C PHE A 27 -9.64 -3.20 25.76
N GLU A 28 -9.01 -2.49 26.68
CA GLU A 28 -7.67 -2.75 27.18
C GLU A 28 -7.64 -3.84 28.23
N ILE A 29 -6.50 -4.51 28.36
CA ILE A 29 -6.18 -5.33 29.54
C ILE A 29 -5.23 -4.50 30.42
N PRO A 30 -5.70 -4.00 31.58
CA PRO A 30 -4.87 -3.28 32.52
C PRO A 30 -3.61 -4.06 32.89
N ASP A 31 -2.51 -3.34 33.12
CA ASP A 31 -1.18 -3.85 33.51
C ASP A 31 -0.46 -4.76 32.51
N VAL A 32 -1.12 -5.13 31.40
CA VAL A 32 -0.50 -5.85 30.29
C VAL A 32 -0.13 -4.87 29.18
N GLY A 33 1.17 -4.73 28.93
CA GLY A 33 1.68 -3.89 27.86
C GLY A 33 1.36 -4.45 26.47
N MET A 34 1.21 -3.55 25.51
CA MET A 34 1.10 -3.86 24.09
C MET A 34 2.37 -4.59 23.62
N ALA A 35 2.18 -5.76 23.03
CA ALA A 35 3.23 -6.42 22.25
C ALA A 35 2.99 -6.21 20.76
N ALA A 36 4.07 -6.26 20.00
CA ALA A 36 4.03 -6.22 18.55
C ALA A 36 4.99 -7.26 17.95
N PHE A 37 4.84 -7.52 16.66
CA PHE A 37 5.58 -8.52 15.92
C PHE A 37 6.37 -7.87 14.80
N THR A 38 7.67 -8.16 14.74
CA THR A 38 8.57 -7.63 13.71
C THR A 38 8.60 -8.48 12.45
N GLY A 39 7.74 -9.49 12.28
CA GLY A 39 7.95 -10.49 11.22
C GLY A 39 8.91 -11.62 11.61
N VAL A 40 9.76 -11.42 12.63
CA VAL A 40 10.72 -12.42 13.12
C VAL A 40 10.46 -12.77 14.59
N LYS A 41 10.21 -11.76 15.44
CA LYS A 41 10.00 -11.96 16.88
C LYS A 41 9.01 -10.97 17.46
N ASN A 42 8.49 -11.31 18.63
CA ASN A 42 7.73 -10.37 19.44
C ASN A 42 8.66 -9.33 20.07
N VAL A 43 8.18 -8.10 20.12
CA VAL A 43 8.86 -6.93 20.70
C VAL A 43 7.88 -6.09 21.48
N VAL A 44 8.41 -5.29 22.39
CA VAL A 44 7.68 -4.16 22.96
C VAL A 44 7.94 -2.96 22.05
N PRO A 45 6.91 -2.29 21.51
CA PRO A 45 7.10 -1.13 20.65
C PRO A 45 7.89 -0.01 21.32
N ASP A 46 8.77 0.66 20.57
CA ASP A 46 9.40 1.90 21.00
C ASP A 46 8.45 3.10 20.79
N GLU A 47 8.61 4.17 21.55
CA GLU A 47 7.79 5.38 21.39
C GLU A 47 7.92 5.98 19.98
N THR A 48 9.11 5.88 19.37
CA THR A 48 9.37 6.38 18.01
C THR A 48 8.63 5.61 16.91
N ASP A 49 8.21 4.38 17.18
CA ASP A 49 7.42 3.55 16.26
C ASP A 49 5.92 3.84 16.34
N MET A 50 5.48 4.64 17.32
CA MET A 50 4.09 4.78 17.69
C MET A 50 3.52 6.15 17.36
N ILE A 51 2.28 6.17 16.88
CA ILE A 51 1.49 7.38 16.67
C ILE A 51 0.09 7.20 17.26
N PRO A 52 -0.61 8.29 17.62
CA PRO A 52 -2.05 8.22 17.85
C PRO A 52 -2.75 7.60 16.65
N LEU A 53 -3.77 6.77 16.89
CA LEU A 53 -4.54 6.12 15.84
C LEU A 53 -5.05 7.17 14.84
N PRO A 54 -4.68 7.08 13.56
CA PRO A 54 -5.15 8.03 12.57
C PRO A 54 -6.66 7.95 12.39
N GLU A 55 -7.29 9.11 12.22
CA GLU A 55 -8.71 9.19 11.86
C GLU A 55 -9.02 8.45 10.55
N GLY A 56 -10.14 7.73 10.51
CA GLY A 56 -10.51 6.87 9.38
C GLY A 56 -9.83 5.50 9.38
N SER A 57 -9.13 5.14 10.46
CA SER A 57 -8.66 3.78 10.66
C SER A 57 -9.81 2.83 11.01
N MET A 58 -9.66 1.55 10.68
CA MET A 58 -10.59 0.48 11.07
C MET A 58 -9.90 -0.49 12.03
N PHE A 59 -10.69 -1.16 12.89
CA PHE A 59 -10.20 -2.25 13.72
C PHE A 59 -10.59 -3.60 13.14
N PHE A 60 -9.74 -4.60 13.38
CA PHE A 60 -10.02 -5.99 13.07
C PHE A 60 -9.81 -6.86 14.30
N THR A 61 -10.84 -7.64 14.62
CA THR A 61 -10.70 -8.81 15.48
C THR A 61 -10.02 -9.92 14.68
N LEU A 62 -9.13 -10.69 15.31
CA LEU A 62 -8.38 -11.76 14.66
C LEU A 62 -8.80 -13.16 15.19
N PRO A 63 -9.88 -13.77 14.65
CA PRO A 63 -10.33 -15.09 15.07
C PRO A 63 -9.28 -16.19 14.88
N GLY A 64 -9.41 -17.25 15.68
CA GLY A 64 -8.50 -18.41 15.65
C GLY A 64 -7.09 -18.09 16.19
N ARG A 65 -6.91 -16.94 16.85
CA ARG A 65 -5.64 -16.51 17.42
C ARG A 65 -5.83 -16.11 18.88
N ALA A 66 -4.78 -16.22 19.67
CA ALA A 66 -4.70 -15.73 21.03
C ALA A 66 -3.90 -14.42 21.07
N ALA A 67 -4.36 -13.46 21.89
CA ALA A 67 -3.66 -12.20 22.05
C ALA A 67 -2.28 -12.42 22.68
N THR A 68 -1.28 -11.68 22.25
CA THR A 68 0.03 -11.64 22.90
C THR A 68 0.21 -10.28 23.54
N GLY A 69 0.47 -10.27 24.84
CA GLY A 69 0.81 -9.08 25.61
C GLY A 69 2.20 -9.16 26.19
N TYR A 70 2.68 -8.06 26.73
CA TYR A 70 3.92 -7.99 27.51
C TYR A 70 3.58 -7.76 28.98
N ASP A 71 3.85 -8.74 29.84
CA ASP A 71 3.68 -8.59 31.28
C ASP A 71 4.88 -7.81 31.83
N ASN A 72 4.61 -6.58 32.28
CA ASN A 72 5.62 -5.68 32.82
C ASN A 72 6.25 -6.18 34.12
N SER A 73 5.52 -7.00 34.89
CA SER A 73 6.00 -7.54 36.17
C SER A 73 7.02 -8.65 35.97
N SER A 74 6.69 -9.65 35.12
CA SER A 74 7.57 -10.78 34.83
C SER A 74 8.57 -10.50 33.69
N LYS A 75 8.42 -9.38 32.98
CA LYS A 75 9.20 -9.00 31.79
C LYS A 75 9.14 -10.04 30.67
N LYS A 76 7.99 -10.70 30.50
CA LYS A 76 7.78 -11.78 29.53
C LYS A 76 6.60 -11.49 28.61
N PHE A 77 6.68 -12.02 27.39
CA PHE A 77 5.50 -12.10 26.53
C PHE A 77 4.57 -13.20 27.04
N ILE A 78 3.31 -12.85 27.24
CA ILE A 78 2.26 -13.75 27.72
C ILE A 78 1.18 -13.91 26.66
N THR A 79 0.61 -15.11 26.58
CA THR A 79 -0.52 -15.42 25.69
C THR A 79 -1.81 -15.33 26.48
N ILE A 80 -2.78 -14.60 25.95
CA ILE A 80 -4.07 -14.34 26.59
C ILE A 80 -5.17 -14.84 25.65
N THR A 81 -5.92 -15.83 26.13
CA THR A 81 -7.10 -16.38 25.47
C THR A 81 -8.39 -15.93 26.13
N GLU A 82 -8.32 -15.57 27.41
CA GLU A 82 -9.45 -15.18 28.25
C GLU A 82 -9.08 -14.02 29.17
N TYR A 83 -10.04 -13.14 29.44
CA TYR A 83 -9.94 -12.07 30.43
C TYR A 83 -11.30 -11.90 31.11
N ALA A 84 -11.30 -11.76 32.45
CA ALA A 84 -12.53 -11.71 33.27
C ALA A 84 -13.54 -12.84 32.94
N ASN A 85 -13.05 -14.08 32.81
CA ASN A 85 -13.82 -15.29 32.47
C ASN A 85 -14.54 -15.22 31.10
N LYS A 86 -14.09 -14.35 30.20
CA LYS A 86 -14.60 -14.25 28.84
C LYS A 86 -13.50 -14.48 27.84
N ARG A 87 -13.81 -15.20 26.76
CA ARG A 87 -12.91 -15.34 25.63
C ARG A 87 -12.61 -13.98 25.01
N VAL A 88 -11.34 -13.74 24.71
CA VAL A 88 -10.88 -12.53 24.05
C VAL A 88 -10.08 -12.84 22.80
N PHE A 89 -9.98 -11.86 21.91
CA PHE A 89 -9.31 -11.98 20.64
C PHE A 89 -8.29 -10.84 20.45
N PRO A 90 -7.17 -11.09 19.73
CA PRO A 90 -6.26 -10.02 19.38
C PRO A 90 -6.94 -9.02 18.45
N VAL A 91 -6.57 -7.76 18.61
CA VAL A 91 -7.01 -6.64 17.77
C VAL A 91 -5.84 -6.11 16.94
N ALA A 92 -6.14 -5.72 15.70
CA ALA A 92 -5.23 -4.98 14.84
C ALA A 92 -5.95 -3.77 14.23
N ALA A 93 -5.18 -2.74 13.84
CA ALA A 93 -5.72 -1.59 13.14
C ALA A 93 -5.31 -1.58 11.66
N PHE A 94 -6.19 -1.03 10.82
CA PHE A 94 -5.97 -0.70 9.44
C PHE A 94 -5.91 0.80 9.27
N MET A 95 -4.72 1.35 9.09
CA MET A 95 -4.53 2.78 8.92
C MET A 95 -4.96 3.22 7.51
N PRO A 96 -5.48 4.45 7.37
CA PRO A 96 -5.83 5.02 6.06
C PRO A 96 -4.58 5.25 5.18
N PRO A 97 -4.78 5.46 3.87
CA PRO A 97 -3.73 5.92 2.95
C PRO A 97 -2.89 7.09 3.49
N GLY A 98 -1.58 7.06 3.24
CA GLY A 98 -0.62 8.06 3.72
C GLY A 98 0.19 7.66 4.97
N TYR A 99 -0.12 6.48 5.54
CA TYR A 99 0.56 5.91 6.69
C TYR A 99 1.18 4.56 6.34
N VAL A 100 2.36 4.29 6.92
CA VAL A 100 3.03 2.98 6.86
C VAL A 100 3.08 2.35 8.24
N ARG A 101 2.91 1.03 8.29
CA ARG A 101 3.01 0.23 9.50
C ARG A 101 4.48 0.05 9.87
N THR A 102 4.81 0.29 11.13
CA THR A 102 6.16 0.06 11.68
C THR A 102 6.26 -1.32 12.32
N LEU A 103 5.17 -1.85 12.90
CA LEU A 103 5.11 -3.18 13.51
C LEU A 103 3.75 -3.86 13.31
N HIS A 104 3.75 -5.20 13.24
CA HIS A 104 2.54 -6.02 13.14
C HIS A 104 1.90 -6.27 14.51
N SER A 105 0.59 -6.49 14.56
CA SER A 105 -0.06 -6.99 15.77
C SER A 105 0.54 -8.33 16.19
N ALA A 106 0.86 -8.49 17.48
CA ALA A 106 1.38 -9.74 18.03
C ALA A 106 0.24 -10.67 18.43
N TYR A 107 0.34 -11.92 18.01
CA TYR A 107 -0.60 -12.96 18.36
C TYR A 107 0.03 -14.34 18.21
N THR A 108 -0.56 -15.32 18.91
CA THR A 108 -0.26 -16.74 18.71
C THR A 108 -1.35 -17.38 17.86
N GLU A 109 -1.00 -18.05 16.76
CA GLU A 109 -1.95 -18.86 15.99
C GLU A 109 -2.40 -20.06 16.81
N LEU A 110 -3.71 -20.26 16.95
CA LEU A 110 -4.26 -21.47 17.54
C LEU A 110 -4.31 -22.60 16.50
N LYS A 111 -4.40 -23.84 16.96
CA LYS A 111 -4.52 -25.00 16.07
C LYS A 111 -5.70 -24.81 15.11
N GLY A 112 -5.43 -24.89 13.81
CA GLY A 112 -6.45 -24.73 12.76
C GLY A 112 -6.83 -23.28 12.45
N ALA A 113 -6.05 -22.28 12.89
CA ALA A 113 -6.28 -20.89 12.52
C ALA A 113 -6.29 -20.71 10.99
N PRO A 114 -7.36 -20.14 10.40
CA PRO A 114 -7.35 -19.84 8.97
C PRO A 114 -6.41 -18.65 8.70
N PRO A 115 -5.85 -18.55 7.48
CA PRO A 115 -5.13 -17.36 7.06
C PRO A 115 -5.99 -16.10 7.21
N LEU A 116 -5.38 -14.99 7.65
CA LEU A 116 -6.08 -13.71 7.67
C LEU A 116 -6.32 -13.19 6.23
N PRO A 117 -7.45 -12.49 5.98
CA PRO A 117 -7.69 -11.80 4.71
C PRO A 117 -6.61 -10.76 4.37
N LEU A 118 -6.62 -10.23 3.15
CA LEU A 118 -5.59 -9.30 2.65
C LEU A 118 -5.80 -7.87 3.19
N TYR A 119 -5.46 -7.66 4.46
CA TYR A 119 -5.45 -6.35 5.12
C TYR A 119 -4.12 -6.06 5.82
N CYS A 120 -3.94 -4.81 6.23
CA CYS A 120 -2.83 -4.35 7.06
C CYS A 120 -3.18 -4.64 8.53
N TYR A 121 -2.41 -5.51 9.20
CA TYR A 121 -2.61 -5.87 10.61
C TYR A 121 -1.61 -5.13 11.50
N THR A 122 -1.87 -3.85 11.76
CA THR A 122 -0.98 -2.99 12.57
C THR A 122 -1.19 -3.21 14.06
N ALA A 123 -0.10 -3.27 14.81
CA ALA A 123 -0.13 -3.36 16.26
C ALA A 123 -0.86 -2.14 16.85
N THR A 124 -1.77 -2.37 17.80
CA THR A 124 -2.60 -1.32 18.40
C THR A 124 -2.65 -1.49 19.92
N GLY A 125 -2.64 -0.38 20.64
CA GLY A 125 -2.76 -0.35 22.10
C GLY A 125 -3.49 0.89 22.61
N TRP A 126 -3.77 0.91 23.91
CA TRP A 126 -4.50 1.99 24.57
C TRP A 126 -3.62 2.73 25.58
N LYS A 127 -3.60 4.06 25.54
CA LYS A 127 -2.84 4.89 26.49
C LYS A 127 -3.48 6.27 26.61
N ASN A 128 -3.68 6.75 27.84
CA ASN A 128 -4.16 8.10 28.13
C ASN A 128 -5.43 8.46 27.33
N ASP A 129 -6.47 7.64 27.47
CA ASP A 129 -7.79 7.82 26.85
C ASP A 129 -7.81 7.86 25.31
N ARG A 130 -6.81 7.27 24.67
CA ARG A 130 -6.75 7.16 23.20
C ARG A 130 -6.04 5.90 22.72
N PHE A 131 -6.42 5.48 21.52
CA PHE A 131 -5.71 4.43 20.79
C PHE A 131 -4.41 4.95 20.18
N TYR A 132 -3.40 4.08 20.21
CA TYR A 132 -2.13 4.23 19.53
C TYR A 132 -1.88 3.05 18.60
N VAL A 133 -1.13 3.29 17.53
CA VAL A 133 -0.73 2.27 16.57
C VAL A 133 0.74 2.37 16.24
N ALA A 134 1.34 1.22 15.91
CA ALA A 134 2.70 1.15 15.39
C ALA A 134 2.72 1.60 13.92
N GLY A 135 2.86 2.89 13.69
CA GLY A 135 2.78 3.49 12.37
C GLY A 135 3.50 4.82 12.24
N ASN A 136 3.77 5.21 11.00
CA ASN A 136 4.40 6.48 10.66
C ASN A 136 3.65 7.16 9.51
N ARG A 137 3.43 8.48 9.60
CA ARG A 137 2.80 9.25 8.53
C ARG A 137 3.84 9.70 7.51
N ILE A 138 3.76 9.16 6.31
CA ILE A 138 4.72 9.43 5.22
C ILE A 138 4.17 10.35 4.14
N ASP A 139 2.85 10.56 4.09
CA ASP A 139 2.23 11.45 3.12
C ASP A 139 1.08 12.24 3.77
N ARG A 140 1.09 13.55 3.54
CA ARG A 140 0.08 14.46 4.11
C ARG A 140 -1.00 14.87 3.12
N ARG A 141 -0.86 14.50 1.84
CA ARG A 141 -1.83 14.85 0.80
C ARG A 141 -3.19 14.21 1.10
N ILE A 142 -4.26 14.95 0.86
CA ILE A 142 -5.64 14.58 1.26
C ILE A 142 -6.41 13.79 0.19
N ARG A 143 -5.73 13.29 -0.85
CA ARG A 143 -6.41 12.79 -2.05
C ARG A 143 -7.32 11.59 -1.80
N HIS A 144 -7.05 10.81 -0.75
CA HIS A 144 -7.87 9.68 -0.30
C HIS A 144 -8.40 9.89 1.14
N LYS A 145 -8.47 11.13 1.64
CA LYS A 145 -8.97 11.40 3.01
C LYS A 145 -10.45 11.06 3.11
N ILE A 146 -10.79 10.13 4.01
CA ILE A 146 -12.17 9.64 4.21
C ILE A 146 -12.99 10.54 5.15
N ALA A 147 -12.39 11.07 6.21
CA ALA A 147 -13.13 11.74 7.28
C ALA A 147 -14.00 12.94 6.85
N ASP A 148 -13.57 13.68 5.82
CA ASP A 148 -14.32 14.85 5.31
C ASP A 148 -15.14 14.51 4.06
N THR A 149 -15.33 13.23 3.76
CA THR A 149 -15.97 12.79 2.53
C THR A 149 -17.49 12.75 2.70
N ASP A 150 -18.19 13.63 1.97
CA ASP A 150 -19.65 13.57 1.80
C ASP A 150 -20.02 12.40 0.87
N PHE A 151 -20.35 11.26 1.47
CA PHE A 151 -20.75 10.06 0.74
C PHE A 151 -22.07 10.22 -0.01
N SER A 152 -23.01 11.02 0.50
CA SER A 152 -24.28 11.31 -0.18
C SER A 152 -24.03 12.05 -1.49
N ARG A 153 -23.11 13.02 -1.48
CA ARG A 153 -22.66 13.70 -2.71
C ARG A 153 -21.95 12.75 -3.67
N ILE A 154 -21.09 11.85 -3.18
CA ILE A 154 -20.46 10.83 -4.03
C ILE A 154 -21.53 9.97 -4.70
N ASP A 155 -22.50 9.48 -3.94
CA ASP A 155 -23.51 8.57 -4.47
C ASP A 155 -24.37 9.26 -5.54
N MET A 156 -24.75 10.51 -5.31
CA MET A 156 -25.46 11.33 -6.30
C MET A 156 -24.64 11.53 -7.59
N GLN A 157 -23.36 11.88 -7.47
CA GLN A 157 -22.50 12.12 -8.63
C GLN A 157 -22.14 10.83 -9.38
N ALA A 158 -21.98 9.72 -8.67
CA ALA A 158 -21.76 8.41 -9.27
C ALA A 158 -22.99 7.95 -10.08
N ALA A 159 -24.20 8.16 -9.55
CA ALA A 159 -25.44 7.91 -10.29
C ALA A 159 -25.57 8.83 -11.52
N ALA A 160 -25.13 10.09 -11.43
CA ALA A 160 -25.08 11.00 -12.58
C ALA A 160 -24.06 10.55 -13.64
N LEU A 161 -22.91 10.02 -13.22
CA LEU A 161 -21.87 9.49 -14.10
C LEU A 161 -22.41 8.29 -14.91
N LEU A 162 -23.11 7.35 -14.25
CA LEU A 162 -23.79 6.23 -14.94
C LEU A 162 -24.80 6.70 -15.99
N ARG A 163 -25.61 7.72 -15.67
CA ARG A 163 -26.59 8.27 -16.62
C ARG A 163 -25.93 8.95 -17.81
N ARG A 164 -24.82 9.66 -17.59
CA ARG A 164 -24.09 10.37 -18.64
C ARG A 164 -23.41 9.41 -19.62
N HIS A 165 -22.86 8.31 -19.13
CA HIS A 165 -22.10 7.33 -19.90
C HIS A 165 -22.87 6.01 -20.02
N LYS A 166 -24.15 6.09 -20.40
CA LYS A 166 -25.04 4.93 -20.48
C LYS A 166 -24.51 3.93 -21.51
N GLY A 167 -24.35 2.67 -21.10
CA GLY A 167 -23.83 1.59 -21.95
C GLY A 167 -22.30 1.50 -21.96
N ASN A 168 -21.59 2.35 -21.23
CA ASN A 168 -20.14 2.25 -21.05
C ASN A 168 -19.82 1.27 -19.92
N ARG A 169 -19.28 0.09 -20.26
CA ARG A 169 -19.04 -1.00 -19.30
C ARG A 169 -17.98 -0.64 -18.26
N LEU A 170 -17.00 0.19 -18.63
CA LEU A 170 -16.00 0.67 -17.66
C LEU A 170 -16.62 1.56 -16.61
N VAL A 171 -17.47 2.50 -17.01
CA VAL A 171 -18.16 3.39 -16.06
C VAL A 171 -19.09 2.57 -15.16
N GLU A 172 -19.80 1.59 -15.73
CA GLU A 172 -20.62 0.66 -14.93
C GLU A 172 -19.79 -0.13 -13.91
N HIS A 173 -18.64 -0.68 -14.31
CA HIS A 173 -17.74 -1.37 -13.39
C HIS A 173 -17.22 -0.43 -12.30
N LEU A 174 -16.71 0.75 -12.68
CA LEU A 174 -16.13 1.72 -11.74
C LEU A 174 -17.17 2.24 -10.75
N VAL A 175 -18.40 2.51 -11.18
CA VAL A 175 -19.44 2.99 -10.28
C VAL A 175 -20.00 1.86 -9.41
N ASN A 176 -20.48 0.77 -10.02
CA ASN A 176 -21.19 -0.28 -9.27
C ASN A 176 -20.25 -1.06 -8.34
N ASN A 177 -19.07 -1.45 -8.83
CA ASN A 177 -18.12 -2.20 -8.03
C ASN A 177 -17.23 -1.25 -7.21
N CYS A 178 -16.58 -0.28 -7.85
CA CYS A 178 -15.54 0.46 -7.15
C CYS A 178 -16.10 1.57 -6.25
N VAL A 179 -17.12 2.33 -6.68
CA VAL A 179 -17.73 3.39 -5.84
C VAL A 179 -18.71 2.81 -4.82
N PHE A 180 -19.76 2.12 -5.26
CA PHE A 180 -20.85 1.72 -4.37
C PHE A 180 -20.46 0.57 -3.45
N LYS A 181 -19.78 -0.47 -3.96
CA LYS A 181 -19.42 -1.64 -3.16
C LYS A 181 -18.14 -1.44 -2.34
N TYR A 182 -17.07 -0.92 -2.95
CA TYR A 182 -15.76 -0.85 -2.28
C TYR A 182 -15.39 0.51 -1.68
N ARG A 183 -16.12 1.58 -2.02
CA ARG A 183 -15.73 2.96 -1.67
C ARG A 183 -14.27 3.26 -2.07
N CYS A 184 -13.82 2.71 -3.20
CA CYS A 184 -12.47 2.84 -3.72
C CYS A 184 -12.14 4.34 -3.90
N PRO A 185 -11.09 4.86 -3.24
CA PRO A 185 -10.83 6.30 -3.25
C PRO A 185 -10.67 6.91 -4.64
N ASN A 186 -9.99 6.22 -5.57
CA ASN A 186 -9.83 6.69 -6.94
C ASN A 186 -11.16 6.71 -7.72
N ALA A 187 -12.04 5.72 -7.52
CA ALA A 187 -13.34 5.71 -8.18
C ALA A 187 -14.27 6.80 -7.60
N CYS A 188 -14.24 7.01 -6.28
CA CYS A 188 -14.93 8.14 -5.64
C CYS A 188 -14.42 9.49 -6.17
N ASN A 189 -13.10 9.61 -6.40
CA ASN A 189 -12.49 10.80 -6.97
C ASN A 189 -12.90 11.04 -8.44
N LEU A 190 -13.07 9.98 -9.24
CA LEU A 190 -13.66 10.08 -10.58
C LEU A 190 -15.09 10.62 -10.52
N ALA A 191 -15.95 10.09 -9.64
CA ALA A 191 -17.32 10.58 -9.49
C ALA A 191 -17.36 12.08 -9.13
N LEU A 192 -16.37 12.56 -8.36
CA LEU A 192 -16.23 13.97 -7.98
C LEU A 192 -15.39 14.81 -8.96
N VAL A 193 -14.94 14.23 -10.08
CA VAL A 193 -14.10 14.89 -11.10
C VAL A 193 -12.85 15.55 -10.49
N ARG A 194 -12.10 14.79 -9.68
CA ARG A 194 -10.86 15.28 -9.04
C ARG A 194 -9.71 14.29 -9.15
N TRP A 195 -8.49 14.84 -9.31
CA TRP A 195 -7.22 14.09 -9.23
C TRP A 195 -7.15 12.84 -10.12
N GLU A 196 -7.01 11.66 -9.51
CA GLU A 196 -6.71 10.40 -10.19
C GLU A 196 -7.98 9.71 -10.69
N CYS A 197 -8.05 9.53 -12.02
CA CYS A 197 -9.05 8.77 -12.75
C CYS A 197 -8.53 7.34 -12.99
N PRO A 198 -9.19 6.31 -12.44
CA PRO A 198 -8.80 4.92 -12.63
C PRO A 198 -9.26 4.38 -13.98
N VAL A 199 -8.37 3.73 -14.73
CA VAL A 199 -8.65 3.10 -16.03
C VAL A 199 -8.24 1.63 -16.01
N PRO A 200 -9.10 0.71 -15.52
CA PRO A 200 -8.82 -0.71 -15.60
C PRO A 200 -8.99 -1.23 -17.03
N VAL A 201 -8.05 -2.05 -17.50
CA VAL A 201 -7.99 -2.51 -18.90
C VAL A 201 -7.77 -4.02 -19.05
N SER A 202 -7.28 -4.70 -18.01
CA SER A 202 -6.78 -6.07 -18.11
C SER A 202 -7.51 -7.06 -17.20
N LYS A 203 -8.16 -8.07 -17.80
CA LYS A 203 -8.72 -9.21 -17.06
C LYS A 203 -7.70 -10.30 -16.69
N ALA A 204 -6.50 -10.26 -17.27
CA ALA A 204 -5.47 -11.29 -17.12
C ALA A 204 -4.22 -10.75 -16.43
N CYS A 205 -3.42 -11.62 -15.82
CA CYS A 205 -2.15 -11.24 -15.22
C CYS A 205 -1.09 -12.31 -15.51
N ASN A 206 0.14 -11.87 -15.78
CA ASN A 206 1.31 -12.72 -15.97
C ASN A 206 2.06 -12.98 -14.64
N ALA A 207 1.46 -12.69 -13.49
CA ALA A 207 2.01 -12.99 -12.16
C ALA A 207 0.98 -13.76 -11.32
N ALA A 208 1.46 -14.59 -10.39
CA ALA A 208 0.64 -15.39 -9.49
C ALA A 208 0.93 -15.02 -8.02
N CYS A 209 0.85 -13.73 -7.70
CA CYS A 209 1.30 -13.20 -6.42
C CYS A 209 0.64 -13.91 -5.23
N ILE A 210 1.38 -14.16 -4.16
CA ILE A 210 0.85 -14.78 -2.93
C ILE A 210 -0.40 -14.02 -2.43
N GLY A 211 -0.31 -12.69 -2.35
CA GLY A 211 -1.38 -11.81 -1.86
C GLY A 211 -2.05 -10.98 -2.96
N CYS A 212 -2.31 -11.55 -4.14
CA CYS A 212 -3.02 -10.81 -5.20
C CYS A 212 -4.43 -10.39 -4.73
N ILE A 213 -4.71 -9.09 -4.77
CA ILE A 213 -5.95 -8.50 -4.25
C ILE A 213 -7.15 -8.66 -5.17
N SER A 214 -6.95 -8.95 -6.45
CA SER A 214 -8.02 -9.14 -7.44
C SER A 214 -8.29 -10.61 -7.79
N SER A 215 -7.39 -11.52 -7.41
CA SER A 215 -7.52 -12.95 -7.73
C SER A 215 -6.77 -13.80 -6.71
N GLN A 216 -7.45 -14.79 -6.15
CA GLN A 216 -6.86 -15.79 -5.26
C GLN A 216 -7.20 -17.19 -5.76
N ASN A 217 -6.26 -18.13 -5.63
CA ASN A 217 -6.57 -19.54 -5.83
C ASN A 217 -7.46 -20.01 -4.66
N LYS A 218 -8.40 -20.91 -4.92
CA LYS A 218 -9.18 -21.56 -3.84
C LYS A 218 -8.27 -22.20 -2.78
N SER A 219 -7.12 -22.75 -3.19
CA SER A 219 -6.13 -23.34 -2.28
C SER A 219 -5.37 -22.32 -1.41
N SER A 220 -5.52 -21.01 -1.65
CA SER A 220 -4.92 -19.98 -0.79
C SER A 220 -5.52 -19.97 0.62
N GLY A 221 -6.78 -20.39 0.78
CA GLY A 221 -7.49 -20.39 2.07
C GLY A 221 -8.03 -19.03 2.51
N PHE A 222 -7.99 -18.01 1.63
CA PHE A 222 -8.57 -16.68 1.85
C PHE A 222 -9.01 -16.06 0.50
N PRO A 223 -10.04 -15.18 0.50
CA PRO A 223 -10.55 -14.57 -0.72
C PRO A 223 -9.69 -13.39 -1.19
N SER A 224 -9.86 -12.98 -2.45
CA SER A 224 -9.38 -11.70 -2.94
C SER A 224 -10.23 -10.55 -2.37
N SER A 225 -9.61 -9.41 -2.09
CA SER A 225 -10.31 -8.24 -1.53
C SER A 225 -11.16 -7.49 -2.56
N GLN A 226 -10.85 -7.63 -3.84
CA GLN A 226 -11.51 -6.95 -4.95
C GLN A 226 -11.90 -7.95 -6.04
N HIS A 227 -12.97 -7.64 -6.77
CA HIS A 227 -13.34 -8.37 -7.98
C HIS A 227 -12.50 -7.89 -9.15
N ARG A 228 -11.90 -8.85 -9.87
CA ARG A 228 -11.19 -8.55 -11.12
C ARG A 228 -12.19 -8.23 -12.23
N LEU A 229 -11.84 -7.25 -13.05
CA LEU A 229 -12.44 -6.99 -14.35
C LEU A 229 -12.50 -8.28 -15.18
N ASP A 230 -13.64 -8.56 -15.80
CA ASP A 230 -13.91 -9.78 -16.56
C ASP A 230 -13.94 -9.56 -18.09
N PHE A 231 -13.85 -8.30 -18.52
CA PHE A 231 -13.77 -7.89 -19.93
C PHE A 231 -12.52 -7.07 -20.24
N ILE A 232 -12.27 -6.83 -21.53
CA ILE A 232 -11.28 -5.86 -22.02
C ILE A 232 -12.10 -4.73 -22.67
N PRO A 233 -11.90 -3.46 -22.27
CA PRO A 233 -12.67 -2.34 -22.81
C PRO A 233 -12.20 -1.94 -24.21
N GLY A 234 -13.05 -1.24 -24.95
CA GLY A 234 -12.64 -0.54 -26.17
C GLY A 234 -12.00 0.83 -25.87
N VAL A 235 -11.23 1.36 -26.83
CA VAL A 235 -10.61 2.69 -26.70
C VAL A 235 -11.67 3.78 -26.53
N GLU A 236 -12.78 3.70 -27.25
CA GLU A 236 -13.86 4.69 -27.14
C GLU A 236 -14.53 4.66 -25.76
N GLU A 237 -14.67 3.49 -25.12
CA GLU A 237 -15.16 3.39 -23.74
C GLU A 237 -14.21 4.08 -22.75
N ILE A 238 -12.89 4.03 -22.99
CA ILE A 238 -11.90 4.75 -22.19
C ILE A 238 -12.04 6.27 -22.40
N LEU A 239 -12.06 6.72 -23.65
CA LEU A 239 -12.05 8.14 -23.99
C LEU A 239 -13.29 8.88 -23.50
N ASP A 240 -14.45 8.21 -23.55
CA ASP A 240 -15.76 8.74 -23.20
C ASP A 240 -15.78 9.45 -21.83
N TYR A 241 -15.18 8.85 -20.78
CA TYR A 241 -15.10 9.48 -19.46
C TYR A 241 -13.72 10.10 -19.15
N VAL A 242 -12.64 9.59 -19.75
CA VAL A 242 -11.27 10.09 -19.48
C VAL A 242 -11.05 11.48 -20.05
N VAL A 243 -11.51 11.75 -21.28
CA VAL A 243 -11.30 13.06 -21.92
C VAL A 243 -12.03 14.20 -21.17
N PRO A 244 -13.30 14.04 -20.75
CA PRO A 244 -13.93 14.99 -19.85
C PRO A 244 -13.18 15.14 -18.52
N HIS A 245 -12.72 14.06 -17.90
CA HIS A 245 -12.02 14.15 -16.61
C HIS A 245 -10.71 14.92 -16.72
N ILE A 246 -9.83 14.58 -17.67
CA ILE A 246 -8.50 15.20 -17.81
C ILE A 246 -8.57 16.71 -18.14
N LYS A 247 -9.67 17.15 -18.76
CA LYS A 247 -9.91 18.57 -19.07
C LYS A 247 -10.37 19.36 -17.84
N ASN A 248 -11.17 18.75 -16.96
CA ASN A 248 -11.89 19.45 -15.91
C ASN A 248 -11.32 19.26 -14.50
N ALA A 249 -10.72 18.10 -14.20
CA ALA A 249 -10.23 17.83 -12.87
C ALA A 249 -8.99 18.69 -12.50
N PRO A 250 -8.85 19.09 -11.22
CA PRO A 250 -7.62 19.69 -10.70
C PRO A 250 -6.50 18.64 -10.63
N ASP A 251 -5.30 19.03 -11.11
CA ASP A 251 -4.11 18.16 -11.20
C ASP A 251 -4.43 16.73 -11.67
N PRO A 252 -5.00 16.57 -12.88
CA PRO A 252 -5.55 15.29 -13.30
C PRO A 252 -4.45 14.25 -13.52
N ILE A 253 -4.71 13.04 -13.05
CA ILE A 253 -3.91 11.85 -13.34
C ILE A 253 -4.84 10.83 -13.97
N ILE A 254 -4.51 10.34 -15.15
CA ILE A 254 -5.20 9.19 -15.75
C ILE A 254 -4.31 7.98 -15.48
N SER A 255 -4.82 6.99 -14.75
CA SER A 255 -4.01 5.86 -14.32
C SER A 255 -4.54 4.55 -14.88
N PHE A 256 -3.79 3.96 -15.81
CA PHE A 256 -3.89 2.55 -16.16
C PHE A 256 -3.33 1.69 -15.02
N GLY A 257 -3.83 0.48 -14.79
CA GLY A 257 -3.38 -0.38 -13.69
C GLY A 257 -4.11 -0.08 -12.37
N GLN A 258 -5.10 -0.89 -12.01
CA GLN A 258 -5.96 -0.70 -10.84
C GLN A 258 -6.03 -1.96 -9.96
N GLY A 259 -6.50 -1.79 -8.72
CA GLY A 259 -6.63 -2.91 -7.77
C GLY A 259 -7.68 -3.95 -8.20
N CYS A 260 -8.62 -3.56 -9.07
CA CYS A 260 -9.67 -4.41 -9.61
C CYS A 260 -9.32 -5.05 -10.96
N GLU A 261 -8.05 -5.09 -11.37
CA GLU A 261 -7.64 -5.69 -12.63
C GLU A 261 -6.41 -6.61 -12.48
N GLY A 262 -5.92 -7.14 -13.60
CA GLY A 262 -4.67 -7.89 -13.70
C GLY A 262 -3.47 -7.02 -14.08
N GLU A 263 -2.62 -7.48 -15.00
CA GLU A 263 -1.44 -6.73 -15.46
C GLU A 263 -1.81 -5.88 -16.69
N PRO A 264 -1.75 -4.54 -16.62
CA PRO A 264 -2.11 -3.67 -17.74
C PRO A 264 -1.17 -3.76 -18.94
N LEU A 265 0.11 -4.11 -18.78
CA LEU A 265 1.03 -4.26 -19.93
C LEU A 265 0.62 -5.39 -20.89
N LEU A 266 -0.25 -6.31 -20.49
CA LEU A 266 -0.86 -7.29 -21.40
C LEU A 266 -1.82 -6.65 -22.40
N GLN A 267 -2.20 -5.39 -22.20
CA GLN A 267 -3.11 -4.60 -23.05
C GLN A 267 -2.38 -3.38 -23.64
N ALA A 268 -1.09 -3.51 -23.93
CA ALA A 268 -0.25 -2.39 -24.35
C ALA A 268 -0.76 -1.68 -25.61
N GLU A 269 -1.21 -2.42 -26.62
CA GLU A 269 -1.74 -1.83 -27.86
C GLU A 269 -2.98 -0.95 -27.60
N LEU A 270 -3.90 -1.42 -26.76
CA LEU A 270 -5.07 -0.67 -26.33
C LEU A 270 -4.68 0.61 -25.57
N ILE A 271 -3.74 0.50 -24.64
CA ILE A 271 -3.26 1.63 -23.84
C ILE A 271 -2.52 2.63 -24.73
N GLU A 272 -1.70 2.17 -25.68
CA GLU A 272 -0.97 2.98 -26.63
C GLU A 272 -1.92 3.84 -27.48
N GLU A 273 -2.96 3.23 -28.05
CA GLU A 273 -3.97 3.95 -28.82
C GLU A 273 -4.72 4.97 -27.95
N ALA A 274 -5.13 4.57 -26.74
CA ALA A 274 -5.78 5.48 -25.80
C ALA A 274 -4.88 6.67 -25.43
N ILE A 275 -3.60 6.45 -25.13
CA ILE A 275 -2.62 7.51 -24.84
C ILE A 275 -2.57 8.53 -26.00
N ARG A 276 -2.42 8.05 -27.24
CA ARG A 276 -2.36 8.93 -28.42
C ARG A 276 -3.63 9.77 -28.56
N LYS A 277 -4.81 9.15 -28.50
CA LYS A 277 -6.10 9.85 -28.64
C LYS A 277 -6.36 10.82 -27.48
N ILE A 278 -5.98 10.48 -26.25
CA ILE A 278 -6.05 11.40 -25.10
C ILE A 278 -5.15 12.60 -25.34
N ARG A 279 -3.91 12.40 -25.81
CA ARG A 279 -2.94 13.46 -26.07
C ARG A 279 -3.32 14.37 -27.25
N MET A 280 -4.05 13.84 -28.23
CA MET A 280 -4.71 14.65 -29.27
C MET A 280 -5.81 15.54 -28.68
N SER A 281 -6.54 15.04 -27.68
CA SER A 281 -7.68 15.74 -27.06
C SER A 281 -7.28 16.72 -25.95
N SER A 282 -6.15 16.49 -25.28
CA SER A 282 -5.67 17.31 -24.15
C SER A 282 -4.18 17.11 -23.86
N ARG A 283 -3.48 18.23 -23.60
CA ARG A 283 -2.11 18.25 -23.06
C ARG A 283 -2.06 18.38 -21.53
N ARG A 284 -3.21 18.44 -20.85
CA ARG A 284 -3.29 18.53 -19.39
C ARG A 284 -3.02 17.17 -18.76
N GLY A 285 -2.58 17.19 -17.50
CA GLY A 285 -2.49 16.02 -16.64
C GLY A 285 -1.40 15.01 -16.99
N ILE A 286 -1.28 14.02 -16.11
CA ILE A 286 -0.31 12.93 -16.21
C ILE A 286 -1.03 11.67 -16.71
N LEU A 287 -0.43 10.96 -17.67
CA LEU A 287 -0.79 9.60 -18.02
C LEU A 287 0.15 8.65 -17.29
N ASN A 288 -0.41 7.87 -16.38
CA ASN A 288 0.30 6.97 -15.49
C ASN A 288 -0.08 5.51 -15.78
N ILE A 289 0.88 4.60 -15.60
CA ILE A 289 0.61 3.15 -15.54
C ILE A 289 1.10 2.56 -14.23
N ASN A 290 0.27 1.76 -13.57
CA ASN A 290 0.66 0.93 -12.42
C ASN A 290 0.86 -0.52 -12.87
N THR A 291 2.07 -1.05 -12.79
CA THR A 291 2.44 -2.32 -13.43
C THR A 291 3.41 -3.15 -12.58
N ASN A 292 3.50 -4.46 -12.85
CA ASN A 292 4.63 -5.30 -12.41
C ASN A 292 5.90 -5.08 -13.25
N ALA A 293 5.80 -4.35 -14.37
CA ALA A 293 6.86 -4.01 -15.31
C ALA A 293 7.57 -5.22 -15.97
N GLY A 294 6.89 -6.37 -16.05
CA GLY A 294 7.44 -7.61 -16.60
C GLY A 294 7.54 -7.68 -18.13
N ILE A 295 7.10 -6.66 -18.87
CA ILE A 295 7.07 -6.68 -20.35
C ILE A 295 7.78 -5.44 -20.91
N PRO A 296 9.12 -5.49 -21.09
CA PRO A 296 9.94 -4.35 -21.51
C PRO A 296 9.49 -3.70 -22.82
N ASP A 297 9.24 -4.50 -23.85
CA ASP A 297 8.88 -4.00 -25.19
C ASP A 297 7.53 -3.27 -25.18
N ALA A 298 6.55 -3.82 -24.45
CA ALA A 298 5.26 -3.18 -24.24
C ALA A 298 5.42 -1.82 -23.54
N LEU A 299 6.26 -1.75 -22.51
CA LEU A 299 6.50 -0.48 -21.81
C LEU A 299 7.20 0.54 -22.71
N GLU A 300 8.16 0.11 -23.53
CA GLU A 300 8.84 1.00 -24.48
C GLU A 300 7.84 1.60 -25.49
N ALA A 301 6.90 0.80 -25.99
CA ALA A 301 5.83 1.27 -26.87
C ALA A 301 4.98 2.36 -26.20
N LEU A 302 4.58 2.16 -24.94
CA LEU A 302 3.84 3.17 -24.17
C LEU A 302 4.65 4.45 -23.93
N CYS A 303 5.96 4.32 -23.66
CA CYS A 303 6.85 5.48 -23.53
C CYS A 303 6.87 6.30 -24.82
N LYS A 304 7.03 5.64 -25.99
CA LYS A 304 6.99 6.31 -27.31
C LYS A 304 5.63 6.97 -27.60
N ALA A 305 4.55 6.43 -27.06
CA ALA A 305 3.20 6.98 -27.23
C ALA A 305 2.96 8.27 -26.43
N GLY A 306 3.76 8.53 -25.39
CA GLY A 306 3.63 9.71 -24.52
C GLY A 306 3.13 9.41 -23.11
N LEU A 307 3.46 8.23 -22.56
CA LEU A 307 3.35 7.94 -21.13
C LEU A 307 4.22 8.91 -20.32
N ASP A 308 3.68 9.50 -19.24
CA ASP A 308 4.43 10.47 -18.42
C ASP A 308 5.02 9.85 -17.14
N SER A 309 4.32 8.88 -16.56
CA SER A 309 4.79 8.21 -15.34
C SER A 309 4.44 6.72 -15.29
N MET A 310 5.25 5.98 -14.56
CA MET A 310 4.98 4.60 -14.21
C MET A 310 5.21 4.33 -12.73
N ARG A 311 4.40 3.44 -12.19
CA ARG A 311 4.54 2.87 -10.85
C ARG A 311 4.84 1.38 -10.97
N VAL A 312 6.03 0.97 -10.54
CA VAL A 312 6.45 -0.43 -10.53
C VAL A 312 6.20 -1.02 -9.15
N SER A 313 5.39 -2.07 -9.06
CA SER A 313 5.13 -2.74 -7.79
C SER A 313 6.22 -3.77 -7.49
N LEU A 314 6.83 -3.67 -6.30
CA LEU A 314 7.92 -4.53 -5.83
C LEU A 314 7.72 -4.89 -4.38
N ASN A 315 7.84 -6.17 -4.03
CA ASN A 315 7.93 -6.61 -2.63
C ASN A 315 9.37 -6.68 -2.13
N SER A 316 10.32 -6.74 -3.06
CA SER A 316 11.74 -6.98 -2.81
C SER A 316 12.57 -6.49 -4.00
N ALA A 317 13.76 -5.98 -3.72
CA ALA A 317 14.82 -5.70 -4.68
C ALA A 317 15.82 -6.87 -4.83
N GLN A 318 15.67 -7.92 -4.00
CA GLN A 318 16.35 -9.20 -4.16
C GLN A 318 15.50 -10.16 -4.99
N ASP A 319 16.11 -10.78 -6.01
CA ASP A 319 15.45 -11.60 -7.02
C ASP A 319 14.73 -12.82 -6.44
N ASN A 320 15.38 -13.59 -5.58
CA ASN A 320 14.80 -14.75 -4.91
C ASN A 320 13.50 -14.42 -4.14
N PHE A 321 13.48 -13.33 -3.39
CA PHE A 321 12.31 -12.88 -2.65
C PHE A 321 11.25 -12.24 -3.55
N TYR A 322 11.67 -11.58 -4.64
CA TYR A 322 10.75 -11.09 -5.67
C TYR A 322 9.99 -12.27 -6.30
N GLN A 323 10.71 -13.29 -6.75
CA GLN A 323 10.14 -14.50 -7.37
C GLN A 323 9.23 -15.26 -6.40
N ALA A 324 9.63 -15.39 -5.13
CA ALA A 324 8.82 -16.08 -4.12
C ALA A 324 7.42 -15.45 -3.95
N TYR A 325 7.36 -14.12 -3.96
CA TYR A 325 6.11 -13.39 -3.79
C TYR A 325 5.31 -13.24 -5.09
N TYR A 326 5.89 -12.63 -6.14
CA TYR A 326 5.16 -12.33 -7.39
C TYR A 326 4.87 -13.57 -8.23
N ARG A 327 5.72 -14.61 -8.13
CA ARG A 327 5.66 -15.82 -8.95
C ARG A 327 5.43 -15.50 -10.43
N PRO A 328 6.41 -14.84 -11.07
CA PRO A 328 6.31 -14.45 -12.46
C PRO A 328 5.96 -15.63 -13.37
N ARG A 329 5.15 -15.37 -14.39
CA ARG A 329 4.87 -16.30 -15.49
C ARG A 329 5.32 -15.63 -16.78
N ASN A 330 6.33 -16.21 -17.42
CA ASN A 330 6.90 -15.70 -18.68
C ASN A 330 7.55 -14.31 -18.58
N TYR A 331 8.07 -13.94 -17.41
CA TYR A 331 8.97 -12.80 -17.23
C TYR A 331 9.88 -13.03 -16.02
N SER A 332 10.95 -12.25 -15.89
CA SER A 332 11.93 -12.33 -14.79
C SER A 332 12.07 -11.00 -14.05
N PHE A 333 12.74 -11.01 -12.90
CA PHE A 333 13.12 -9.76 -12.22
C PHE A 333 14.08 -8.90 -13.06
N GLU A 334 14.86 -9.52 -13.95
CA GLU A 334 15.70 -8.78 -14.89
C GLU A 334 14.87 -7.96 -15.87
N ASP A 335 13.74 -8.49 -16.33
CA ASP A 335 12.82 -7.77 -17.22
C ASP A 335 12.19 -6.56 -16.52
N VAL A 336 11.90 -6.68 -15.22
CA VAL A 336 11.45 -5.55 -14.39
C VAL A 336 12.49 -4.43 -14.34
N LYS A 337 13.77 -4.79 -14.12
CA LYS A 337 14.87 -3.82 -14.12
C LYS A 337 15.08 -3.18 -15.49
N LYS A 338 15.02 -3.97 -16.58
CA LYS A 338 15.08 -3.46 -17.96
C LYS A 338 13.96 -2.46 -18.25
N SER A 339 12.73 -2.77 -17.86
CA SER A 339 11.56 -1.90 -17.98
C SER A 339 11.76 -0.56 -17.26
N ILE A 340 12.27 -0.59 -16.02
CA ILE A 340 12.62 0.64 -15.29
C ILE A 340 13.63 1.47 -16.09
N LEU A 341 14.71 0.85 -16.58
CA LEU A 341 15.75 1.56 -17.34
C LEU A 341 15.22 2.12 -18.66
N ILE A 342 14.34 1.39 -19.38
CA ILE A 342 13.65 1.88 -20.58
C ILE A 342 12.91 3.18 -20.27
N ALA A 343 12.06 3.18 -19.26
CA ALA A 343 11.27 4.35 -18.91
C ALA A 343 12.14 5.57 -18.58
N LYS A 344 13.25 5.36 -17.85
CA LYS A 344 14.21 6.42 -17.57
C LYS A 344 14.86 6.99 -18.84
N ARG A 345 15.17 6.16 -19.85
CA ARG A 345 15.71 6.65 -21.15
C ARG A 345 14.73 7.58 -21.88
N TYR A 346 13.43 7.36 -21.70
CA TYR A 346 12.37 8.20 -22.28
C TYR A 346 11.94 9.36 -21.36
N ASN A 347 12.66 9.62 -20.26
CA ASN A 347 12.33 10.63 -19.26
C ASN A 347 10.95 10.45 -18.61
N VAL A 348 10.46 9.21 -18.55
CA VAL A 348 9.24 8.86 -17.81
C VAL A 348 9.56 8.84 -16.32
N TRP A 349 8.67 9.42 -15.51
CA TRP A 349 8.78 9.37 -14.06
C TRP A 349 8.60 7.95 -13.54
N VAL A 350 9.53 7.44 -12.74
CA VAL A 350 9.45 6.09 -12.16
C VAL A 350 9.26 6.17 -10.65
N SER A 351 8.11 5.66 -10.20
CA SER A 351 7.83 5.41 -8.79
C SER A 351 8.00 3.93 -8.48
N LEU A 352 8.81 3.57 -7.49
CA LEU A 352 8.82 2.21 -6.94
C LEU A 352 7.74 2.11 -5.86
N ASN A 353 6.66 1.39 -6.17
CA ASN A 353 5.65 0.98 -5.22
C ASN A 353 6.18 -0.19 -4.38
N TYR A 354 6.91 0.16 -3.33
CA TYR A 354 7.62 -0.80 -2.50
C TYR A 354 6.71 -1.26 -1.35
N LEU A 355 6.41 -2.56 -1.33
CA LEU A 355 5.47 -3.18 -0.39
C LEU A 355 6.16 -3.42 0.96
N VAL A 356 5.96 -2.47 1.87
CA VAL A 356 6.57 -2.42 3.20
C VAL A 356 6.05 -3.56 4.08
N PHE A 357 7.00 -4.31 4.62
CA PHE A 357 6.78 -5.35 5.61
C PHE A 357 7.86 -5.24 6.71
N PRO A 358 7.51 -4.79 7.93
CA PRO A 358 8.40 -4.80 9.09
C PRO A 358 9.07 -6.16 9.29
N GLY A 359 10.40 -6.16 9.49
CA GLY A 359 11.25 -7.35 9.57
C GLY A 359 11.95 -7.72 8.29
N PHE A 360 11.38 -7.36 7.15
CA PHE A 360 11.91 -7.71 5.84
C PHE A 360 12.42 -6.47 5.11
N THR A 361 11.56 -5.47 4.93
CA THR A 361 11.91 -4.22 4.23
C THR A 361 13.06 -3.46 4.91
N ASP A 362 13.12 -3.53 6.24
CA ASP A 362 14.14 -2.93 7.09
C ASP A 362 15.26 -3.92 7.47
N ASN A 363 15.35 -5.09 6.81
CA ASN A 363 16.49 -5.98 6.97
C ASN A 363 17.72 -5.41 6.22
N PRO A 364 18.93 -5.39 6.82
CA PRO A 364 20.12 -4.81 6.19
C PRO A 364 20.42 -5.31 4.76
N SER A 365 20.19 -6.60 4.48
CA SER A 365 20.42 -7.17 3.14
C SER A 365 19.45 -6.60 2.10
N GLU A 366 18.17 -6.47 2.47
CA GLU A 366 17.15 -5.89 1.60
C GLU A 366 17.36 -4.39 1.40
N ILE A 367 17.73 -3.66 2.47
CA ILE A 367 18.08 -2.24 2.38
C ILE A 367 19.22 -2.04 1.37
N ALA A 368 20.28 -2.84 1.44
CA ALA A 368 21.40 -2.74 0.52
C ALA A 368 20.98 -2.99 -0.94
N ALA A 369 20.18 -4.03 -1.19
CA ALA A 369 19.66 -4.34 -2.53
C ALA A 369 18.74 -3.23 -3.06
N PHE A 370 17.85 -2.72 -2.21
CA PHE A 370 16.93 -1.64 -2.53
C PHE A 370 17.68 -0.35 -2.88
N LEU A 371 18.65 0.07 -2.05
CA LEU A 371 19.45 1.27 -2.29
C LEU A 371 20.24 1.15 -3.59
N LYS A 372 20.82 -0.03 -3.87
CA LYS A 372 21.51 -0.30 -5.13
C LYS A 372 20.59 -0.11 -6.33
N LEU A 373 19.43 -0.78 -6.34
CA LEU A 373 18.45 -0.64 -7.42
C LEU A 373 18.00 0.82 -7.59
N ALA A 374 17.67 1.50 -6.50
CA ALA A 374 17.16 2.87 -6.55
C ALA A 374 18.21 3.87 -7.06
N LYS A 375 19.47 3.72 -6.65
CA LYS A 375 20.60 4.56 -7.12
C LYS A 375 20.94 4.27 -8.58
N ASP A 376 21.12 3.00 -8.94
CA ASP A 376 21.51 2.58 -10.31
C ASP A 376 20.47 3.03 -11.35
N ALA A 377 19.18 2.88 -11.03
CA ALA A 377 18.09 3.27 -11.91
C ALA A 377 17.67 4.75 -11.79
N LYS A 378 18.26 5.52 -10.87
CA LYS A 378 17.88 6.92 -10.59
C LYS A 378 16.36 7.08 -10.41
N ILE A 379 15.81 6.29 -9.49
CA ILE A 379 14.38 6.30 -9.18
C ILE A 379 13.94 7.68 -8.70
N ASP A 380 12.78 8.12 -9.17
CA ASP A 380 12.26 9.46 -8.86
C ASP A 380 11.47 9.48 -7.54
N MET A 381 10.74 8.39 -7.27
CA MET A 381 9.91 8.27 -6.07
C MET A 381 9.93 6.88 -5.46
N ILE A 382 10.06 6.83 -4.14
CA ILE A 382 9.74 5.65 -3.32
C ILE A 382 8.32 5.82 -2.80
N GLN A 383 7.41 5.04 -3.38
CA GLN A 383 6.02 5.00 -3.00
C GLN A 383 5.81 3.85 -2.01
N MET A 384 5.74 4.15 -0.73
CA MET A 384 5.67 3.12 0.29
C MET A 384 4.21 2.69 0.48
N ARG A 385 3.94 1.38 0.39
CA ARG A 385 2.64 0.78 0.63
C ARG A 385 2.75 -0.32 1.65
N ASN A 386 1.82 -0.39 2.58
CA ASN A 386 1.75 -1.56 3.46
C ASN A 386 1.45 -2.81 2.65
N LEU A 387 2.25 -3.86 2.85
CA LEU A 387 1.90 -5.17 2.37
C LEU A 387 0.73 -5.71 3.20
N ASN A 388 -0.41 -5.90 2.54
CA ASN A 388 -1.67 -6.37 3.13
C ASN A 388 -1.76 -7.89 2.98
N ILE A 389 -1.35 -8.62 4.01
CA ILE A 389 -1.36 -10.07 4.06
C ILE A 389 -1.23 -10.53 5.51
N ASP A 390 -1.69 -11.75 5.81
CA ASP A 390 -1.37 -12.41 7.07
C ASP A 390 0.16 -12.43 7.29
N PRO A 391 0.69 -11.79 8.34
CA PRO A 391 2.12 -11.69 8.56
C PRO A 391 2.78 -13.05 8.75
N GLN A 392 2.19 -13.94 9.55
CA GLN A 392 2.80 -15.24 9.82
C GLN A 392 2.77 -16.14 8.58
N LEU A 393 1.71 -16.07 7.77
CA LEU A 393 1.66 -16.75 6.48
C LEU A 393 2.78 -16.28 5.56
N LEU A 394 2.98 -14.96 5.42
CA LEU A 394 4.01 -14.43 4.54
C LEU A 394 5.40 -14.86 5.00
N CYS A 395 5.69 -14.74 6.30
CA CYS A 395 6.99 -15.16 6.86
C CYS A 395 7.30 -16.62 6.52
N ARG A 396 6.31 -17.53 6.63
CA ARG A 396 6.46 -18.94 6.24
C ARG A 396 6.68 -19.11 4.74
N LYS A 397 5.91 -18.41 3.90
CA LYS A 397 5.98 -18.54 2.43
C LYS A 397 7.25 -17.93 1.83
N MET A 398 7.85 -16.96 2.52
CA MET A 398 9.06 -16.27 2.10
C MET A 398 10.31 -16.66 2.89
N PHE A 399 10.22 -17.66 3.78
CA PHE A 399 11.35 -18.21 4.55
C PHE A 399 12.10 -17.16 5.37
N PHE A 400 11.36 -16.31 6.10
CA PHE A 400 11.96 -15.24 6.90
C PHE A 400 12.78 -15.76 8.09
N ASP A 401 12.55 -17.00 8.51
CA ASP A 401 13.38 -17.73 9.47
C ASP A 401 14.85 -17.88 9.01
N LYS A 402 15.10 -17.76 7.70
CA LYS A 402 16.44 -17.86 7.10
C LYS A 402 17.10 -16.50 6.84
N LEU A 403 16.43 -15.39 7.17
CA LEU A 403 17.02 -14.06 7.02
C LEU A 403 18.17 -13.90 8.00
N SER A 404 19.29 -13.37 7.51
CA SER A 404 20.41 -12.95 8.34
C SER A 404 20.31 -11.46 8.68
N GLY A 405 20.95 -11.07 9.77
CA GLY A 405 20.96 -9.68 10.25
C GLY A 405 19.68 -9.29 11.00
N ASN A 406 19.82 -8.31 11.90
CA ASN A 406 18.70 -7.77 12.66
C ASN A 406 18.06 -6.60 11.88
N PRO A 407 16.72 -6.60 11.72
CA PRO A 407 16.02 -5.46 11.13
C PRO A 407 16.27 -4.18 11.92
N VAL A 408 16.42 -3.05 11.22
CA VAL A 408 16.75 -1.76 11.84
C VAL A 408 15.53 -0.95 12.29
N GLY A 409 14.31 -1.39 11.95
CA GLY A 409 13.06 -0.67 12.14
C GLY A 409 12.66 0.15 10.91
N ILE A 410 11.36 0.23 10.63
CA ILE A 410 10.82 0.95 9.46
C ILE A 410 11.10 2.45 9.54
N VAL A 411 11.02 3.07 10.73
CA VAL A 411 11.34 4.50 10.89
C VAL A 411 12.79 4.75 10.51
N LYS A 412 13.72 3.89 10.97
CA LYS A 412 15.13 3.98 10.62
C LYS A 412 15.40 3.74 9.15
N TRP A 413 14.70 2.78 8.54
CA TRP A 413 14.76 2.55 7.10
C TRP A 413 14.38 3.81 6.29
N ILE A 414 13.32 4.52 6.69
CA ILE A 414 12.91 5.79 6.06
C ILE A 414 14.01 6.86 6.21
N GLU A 415 14.66 6.96 7.38
CA GLU A 415 15.80 7.87 7.58
C GLU A 415 16.98 7.53 6.68
N ILE A 416 17.31 6.24 6.55
CA ILE A 416 18.37 5.75 5.67
C ILE A 416 18.08 6.15 4.23
N ILE A 417 16.87 5.95 3.73
CA ILE A 417 16.50 6.35 2.36
C ILE A 417 16.72 7.84 2.14
N LYS A 418 16.24 8.69 3.05
CA LYS A 418 16.39 10.15 2.95
C LYS A 418 17.86 10.59 2.97
N LYS A 419 18.69 9.89 3.74
CA LYS A 419 20.13 10.16 3.82
C LYS A 419 20.88 9.71 2.56
N GLU A 420 20.60 8.49 2.10
CA GLU A 420 21.36 7.81 1.04
C GLU A 420 20.94 8.24 -0.37
N ILE A 421 19.70 8.71 -0.54
CA ILE A 421 19.14 9.13 -1.83
C ILE A 421 18.35 10.44 -1.62
N PRO A 422 19.01 11.56 -1.24
CA PRO A 422 18.32 12.78 -0.78
C PRO A 422 17.40 13.43 -1.82
N ASN A 423 17.61 13.15 -3.11
CA ASN A 423 16.80 13.70 -4.19
C ASN A 423 15.55 12.85 -4.51
N VAL A 424 15.39 11.66 -3.90
CA VAL A 424 14.22 10.82 -4.14
C VAL A 424 13.01 11.35 -3.39
N ILE A 425 11.87 11.44 -4.06
CA ILE A 425 10.61 11.74 -3.38
C ILE A 425 10.18 10.51 -2.59
N THR A 426 9.73 10.71 -1.34
CA THR A 426 9.07 9.66 -0.57
C THR A 426 7.60 10.03 -0.40
N GLY A 427 6.71 9.04 -0.47
CA GLY A 427 5.29 9.31 -0.25
C GLY A 427 4.37 8.13 -0.53
N TYR A 428 3.08 8.43 -0.59
CA TYR A 428 2.02 7.45 -0.77
C TYR A 428 1.33 7.64 -2.13
N PHE A 429 0.98 8.83 -2.60
CA PHE A 429 0.15 8.95 -3.82
C PHE A 429 0.97 9.08 -5.12
N ASN A 430 0.38 8.67 -6.25
CA ASN A 430 0.95 8.88 -7.59
C ASN A 430 1.29 10.37 -7.80
N PRO A 431 2.37 10.71 -8.51
CA PRO A 431 2.80 12.08 -8.67
C PRO A 431 1.80 12.89 -9.52
N THR A 432 1.71 14.18 -9.24
CA THR A 432 1.01 15.13 -10.13
C THR A 432 2.02 15.84 -11.01
N ILE A 433 1.56 16.52 -12.06
CA ILE A 433 2.42 17.38 -12.88
C ILE A 433 3.19 18.40 -12.02
N THR A 434 2.54 18.95 -10.97
CA THR A 434 3.16 19.86 -10.01
C THR A 434 4.28 19.19 -9.24
N THR A 435 4.09 17.95 -8.80
CA THR A 435 5.12 17.15 -8.12
C THR A 435 6.32 16.89 -9.04
N ILE A 436 6.06 16.44 -10.27
CA ILE A 436 7.12 16.14 -11.25
C ILE A 436 7.88 17.42 -11.63
N LYS A 437 7.20 18.53 -11.85
CA LYS A 437 7.89 19.80 -12.18
C LYS A 437 8.74 20.30 -11.03
N ALA A 438 8.23 20.23 -9.80
CA ALA A 438 8.97 20.68 -8.61
C ALA A 438 10.29 19.91 -8.45
N SER A 439 10.32 18.60 -8.70
CA SER A 439 11.57 17.83 -8.59
C SER A 439 12.60 18.16 -9.66
N HIS A 440 12.18 18.51 -10.88
CA HIS A 440 13.09 18.87 -11.98
C HIS A 440 13.70 20.27 -11.82
N VAL A 441 13.05 21.17 -11.08
CA VAL A 441 13.59 22.50 -10.75
C VAL A 441 14.80 22.40 -9.79
N TYR A 442 14.88 21.34 -8.97
CA TYR A 442 15.99 21.09 -8.05
C TYR A 442 17.16 20.31 -8.66
N LEU A 443 17.04 19.85 -9.91
CA LEU A 443 18.19 19.30 -10.65
C LEU A 443 18.89 20.48 -11.34
N PRO A 444 20.19 20.73 -11.08
CA PRO A 444 20.90 21.81 -11.76
C PRO A 444 20.74 21.58 -13.27
N LYS A 445 20.27 22.60 -13.98
CA LYS A 445 20.17 22.59 -15.44
C LYS A 445 21.57 22.34 -16.00
N VAL A 446 21.89 21.08 -16.29
CA VAL A 446 23.05 20.74 -17.10
C VAL A 446 22.76 21.34 -18.46
N LYS A 447 23.43 22.45 -18.78
CA LYS A 447 23.47 22.99 -20.13
C LYS A 447 24.07 21.89 -21.01
N LEU A 448 23.22 21.23 -21.79
CA LEU A 448 23.68 20.45 -22.93
C LEU A 448 24.40 21.44 -23.87
N ARG A 449 25.70 21.21 -24.07
CA ARG A 449 26.47 21.83 -25.15
C ARG A 449 26.25 21.04 -26.42
#